data_AF-A0AAD4MYK8-F1
#
_entry.id   AF-A0AAD4MYK8-F1
#
_cell.length_a   1.000
_cell.length_b   1.000
_cell.length_c   1.000
_cell.angle_alpha   90.00
_cell.angle_beta   90.00
_cell.angle_gamma   90.00
#
_symmetry.space_group_name_H-M   'P 1'
#
loop_
_entity.id
_entity.type
_entity.pdbx_description
1 polymer ?
#
loop_
_entity_poly.entity_id
_entity_poly.type
_entity_poly.pdbx_seq_one_letter_code
_entity_poly.pdbx_strand_id
1 'polypeptide(L)'
;MFLIVLGLASTIILLAEAQLGLPALQSPAWLSNAPQSVLDSFNTLVADKSKTQDQMQAAISDLLAQNPDLAKNFNAAKDSQDNRNSALQKLKSLFADRSKTASQVEEESTALFKQFPADVQNYLAGITQCEKGANNGTSPMSPGQMSTNLRQKRQYSCACIMYGLLWLMVSNEYGGSNLSTISNNSRGNNVTERFITSRIDVWCGGRSNMMWRMASLTGIGHVIGRKPYFTENCTFKNDHLILPEYVRRLRHIKAQETMNETKNVEFGYCMENKTCKCGDENPTMIAAIDEKYVVLSGNYLQCYQWLEPVREEILQIYNWSEYVRKEVSILSQNTFRPNMSHKLCLHHRRGDFIPLGWASKMDFALAALEFVYQKIREHFGPISVVILGQDRNFSRKLLEEFTHSIKKKPNVYIPVFPEDSLADDQSFGSLVCDSLIITASSSTYAWWMAYLMRSAKNASAGLIFYNSEFHSSFHYQRFLPNWIPIKLLNGSIEQEKEFIFSLTGLLWTLF
;
A
#
# COMPACT_ATOMS: atom_id res chain seq x y z
N MET A 1 18.13 30.49 -9.14
CA MET A 1 18.60 29.16 -8.70
C MET A 1 17.47 28.30 -8.14
N PHE A 2 16.70 28.73 -7.13
CA PHE A 2 15.63 27.93 -6.52
C PHE A 2 14.46 27.54 -7.48
N LEU A 3 14.17 28.36 -8.50
CA LEU A 3 13.15 28.06 -9.52
C LEU A 3 13.63 27.14 -10.65
N ILE A 4 14.95 26.96 -10.82
CA ILE A 4 15.52 25.99 -11.76
C ILE A 4 15.40 24.56 -11.21
N VAL A 5 15.37 24.41 -9.88
CA VAL A 5 15.27 23.13 -9.16
C VAL A 5 13.89 22.48 -9.29
N LEU A 6 12.82 23.24 -9.52
CA LEU A 6 11.44 22.72 -9.56
C LEU A 6 11.00 22.20 -10.94
N GLY A 7 11.49 22.78 -12.04
CA GLY A 7 11.31 22.23 -13.38
C GLY A 7 12.14 20.97 -13.64
N LEU A 8 13.21 20.76 -12.86
CA LEU A 8 14.08 19.59 -12.95
C LEU A 8 13.52 18.35 -12.24
N ALA A 9 12.49 18.47 -11.39
CA ALA A 9 11.99 17.35 -10.59
C ALA A 9 11.46 16.19 -11.45
N SER A 10 10.76 16.47 -12.55
CA SER A 10 10.26 15.45 -13.49
C SER A 10 11.36 14.82 -14.36
N THR A 11 12.41 15.58 -14.66
CA THR A 11 13.61 15.05 -15.34
C THR A 11 14.46 14.22 -14.37
N ILE A 12 14.59 14.63 -13.11
CA ILE A 12 15.28 13.91 -12.03
C ILE A 12 14.57 12.57 -11.74
N ILE A 13 13.24 12.50 -11.84
CA ILE A 13 12.47 11.25 -11.71
C ILE A 13 12.82 10.28 -12.84
N LEU A 14 12.83 10.73 -14.11
CA LEU A 14 13.22 9.90 -15.26
C LEU A 14 14.69 9.45 -15.21
N LEU A 15 15.57 10.29 -14.64
CA LEU A 15 17.00 10.01 -14.49
C LEU A 15 17.28 9.02 -13.35
N ALA A 16 16.51 9.08 -12.26
CA ALA A 16 16.54 8.09 -11.20
C ALA A 16 16.05 6.72 -11.72
N GLU A 17 15.03 6.69 -12.58
CA GLU A 17 14.48 5.46 -13.17
C GLU A 17 15.44 4.78 -14.15
N ALA A 18 16.16 5.56 -14.98
CA ALA A 18 17.15 5.05 -15.91
C ALA A 18 18.45 4.54 -15.24
N GLN A 19 18.88 5.17 -14.14
CA GLN A 19 19.95 4.64 -13.30
C GLN A 19 19.60 3.28 -12.66
N LEU A 20 18.31 2.98 -12.48
CA LEU A 20 17.82 1.80 -11.77
C LEU A 20 17.34 0.65 -12.67
N GLY A 21 17.39 0.79 -14.00
CA GLY A 21 17.05 -0.28 -14.94
C GLY A 21 15.57 -0.67 -14.95
N LEU A 22 14.68 0.27 -14.63
CA LEU A 22 13.23 0.08 -14.75
C LEU A 22 12.80 0.21 -16.24
N PRO A 23 11.74 -0.49 -16.69
CA PRO A 23 11.19 -0.27 -18.01
C PRO A 23 10.69 1.18 -18.14
N ALA A 24 11.06 1.84 -19.24
CA ALA A 24 10.71 3.23 -19.48
C ALA A 24 9.19 3.44 -19.43
N LEU A 25 8.72 4.22 -18.44
CA LEU A 25 7.40 4.82 -18.48
C LEU A 25 7.34 5.85 -19.62
N GLN A 26 6.13 6.12 -20.11
CA GLN A 26 5.87 6.95 -21.29
C GLN A 26 6.67 8.25 -21.31
N SER A 27 7.24 8.58 -22.47
CA SER A 27 7.99 9.82 -22.70
C SER A 27 7.22 11.04 -22.20
N PRO A 28 7.88 12.02 -21.54
CA PRO A 28 7.29 13.29 -21.15
C PRO A 28 6.36 13.89 -22.22
N ALA A 29 5.28 14.53 -21.82
CA ALA A 29 4.32 15.14 -22.76
C ALA A 29 4.99 16.13 -23.75
N TRP A 30 6.07 16.82 -23.35
CA TRP A 30 6.83 17.71 -24.23
C TRP A 30 7.68 16.98 -25.29
N LEU A 31 7.88 15.66 -25.14
CA LEU A 31 8.53 14.76 -26.10
C LEU A 31 7.54 14.00 -26.99
N SER A 32 6.22 14.09 -26.74
CA SER A 32 5.19 13.30 -27.44
C SER A 32 5.17 13.47 -28.97
N ASN A 33 5.71 14.58 -29.48
CA ASN A 33 5.81 14.88 -30.92
C ASN A 33 7.26 15.08 -31.39
N ALA A 34 8.25 14.67 -30.61
CA ALA A 34 9.65 14.81 -30.99
C ALA A 34 10.00 13.83 -32.12
N PRO A 35 10.82 14.22 -33.12
CA PRO A 35 11.35 13.28 -34.11
C PRO A 35 12.06 12.10 -33.41
N GLN A 36 11.98 10.90 -34.00
CA GLN A 36 12.59 9.70 -33.40
C GLN A 36 14.08 9.89 -33.08
N SER A 37 14.83 10.61 -33.91
CA SER A 37 16.24 10.94 -33.68
C SER A 37 16.48 11.76 -32.39
N VAL A 38 15.52 12.60 -32.01
CA VAL A 38 15.56 13.38 -30.77
C VAL A 38 15.23 12.50 -29.58
N LEU A 39 14.24 11.60 -29.72
CA LEU A 39 13.91 10.60 -28.69
C LEU A 39 15.10 9.67 -28.44
N ASP A 40 15.77 9.20 -29.48
CA ASP A 40 16.95 8.33 -29.39
C ASP A 40 18.12 9.06 -28.72
N SER A 41 18.34 10.34 -29.06
CA SER A 41 19.36 11.18 -28.43
C SER A 41 19.06 11.43 -26.95
N PHE A 42 17.79 11.67 -26.60
CA PHE A 42 17.34 11.83 -25.22
C PHE A 42 17.50 10.53 -24.42
N ASN A 43 17.07 9.39 -24.98
CA ASN A 43 17.20 8.09 -24.35
C ASN A 43 18.67 7.69 -24.15
N THR A 44 19.54 7.99 -25.12
CA THR A 44 21.00 7.78 -25.00
C THR A 44 21.58 8.64 -23.89
N LEU A 45 21.15 9.91 -23.79
CA LEU A 45 21.60 10.82 -22.74
C LEU A 45 21.17 10.35 -21.35
N VAL A 46 19.94 9.87 -21.22
CA VAL A 46 19.35 9.37 -19.96
C VAL A 46 19.95 8.02 -19.54
N ALA A 47 20.37 7.19 -20.50
CA ALA A 47 21.00 5.90 -20.24
C ALA A 47 22.48 5.99 -19.79
N ASP A 48 23.15 7.12 -20.04
CA ASP A 48 24.55 7.31 -19.67
C ASP A 48 24.70 7.63 -18.17
N LYS A 49 24.87 6.57 -17.38
CA LYS A 49 25.00 6.64 -15.92
C LYS A 49 26.30 7.32 -15.44
N SER A 50 27.25 7.63 -16.33
CA SER A 50 28.52 8.25 -15.98
C SER A 50 28.46 9.78 -15.84
N LYS A 51 27.37 10.41 -16.33
CA LYS A 51 27.21 11.86 -16.33
C LYS A 51 26.77 12.40 -14.97
N THR A 52 27.39 13.49 -14.54
CA THR A 52 26.93 14.29 -13.40
C THR A 52 25.68 15.08 -13.76
N GLN A 53 24.97 15.58 -12.74
CA GLN A 53 23.80 16.44 -12.93
C GLN A 53 24.10 17.65 -13.82
N ASP A 54 25.25 18.30 -13.63
CA ASP A 54 25.65 19.47 -14.42
C ASP A 54 25.94 19.11 -15.88
N GLN A 55 26.59 17.95 -16.13
CA GLN A 55 26.86 17.45 -17.48
C GLN A 55 25.57 17.11 -18.23
N MET A 56 24.59 16.60 -17.50
CA MET A 56 23.28 16.25 -18.04
C MET A 56 22.44 17.50 -18.34
N GLN A 57 22.52 18.51 -17.48
CA GLN A 57 21.88 19.80 -17.71
C GLN A 57 22.48 20.54 -18.92
N ALA A 58 23.80 20.48 -19.09
CA ALA A 58 24.47 20.98 -20.29
C ALA A 58 23.99 20.25 -21.54
N ALA A 59 23.92 18.91 -21.50
CA ALA A 59 23.48 18.11 -22.65
C ALA A 59 22.00 18.30 -23.01
N ILE A 60 21.10 18.47 -22.04
CA ILE A 60 19.70 18.85 -22.30
C ILE A 60 19.65 20.24 -22.92
N SER A 61 20.46 21.19 -22.43
CA SER A 61 20.53 22.54 -23.00
C SER A 61 21.01 22.51 -24.45
N ASP A 62 22.00 21.70 -24.78
CA ASP A 62 22.49 21.50 -26.14
C ASP A 62 21.42 20.85 -27.03
N LEU A 63 20.70 19.83 -26.52
CA LEU A 63 19.62 19.17 -27.23
C LEU A 63 18.47 20.15 -27.57
N LEU A 64 18.10 21.01 -26.61
CA LEU A 64 17.08 22.05 -26.82
C LEU A 64 17.59 23.13 -27.79
N ALA A 65 18.87 23.52 -27.72
CA ALA A 65 19.46 24.48 -28.64
C ALA A 65 19.45 23.99 -30.10
N GLN A 66 19.62 22.68 -30.30
CA GLN A 66 19.58 22.04 -31.63
C GLN A 66 18.15 21.80 -32.14
N ASN A 67 17.13 21.89 -31.27
CA ASN A 67 15.74 21.55 -31.61
C ASN A 67 14.78 22.66 -31.13
N PRO A 68 14.60 23.75 -31.90
CA PRO A 68 13.81 24.92 -31.49
C PRO A 68 12.35 24.60 -31.14
N ASP A 69 11.70 23.69 -31.85
CA ASP A 69 10.32 23.26 -31.55
C ASP A 69 10.23 22.48 -30.23
N LEU A 70 11.26 21.67 -29.95
CA LEU A 70 11.38 20.97 -28.68
C LEU A 70 11.64 21.96 -27.53
N ALA A 71 12.51 22.94 -27.74
CA ALA A 71 12.74 24.03 -26.80
C ALA A 71 11.46 24.82 -26.52
N LYS A 72 10.65 25.10 -27.54
CA LYS A 72 9.35 25.75 -27.39
C LYS A 72 8.40 24.92 -26.52
N ASN A 73 8.28 23.61 -26.79
CA ASN A 73 7.42 22.71 -26.00
C ASN A 73 7.92 22.52 -24.57
N PHE A 74 9.24 22.40 -24.38
CA PHE A 74 9.88 22.31 -23.07
C PHE A 74 9.65 23.58 -22.24
N ASN A 75 9.86 24.76 -22.84
CA ASN A 75 9.62 26.04 -22.17
C ASN A 75 8.14 26.25 -21.86
N ALA A 76 7.22 25.88 -22.76
CA ALA A 76 5.78 25.94 -22.48
C ALA A 76 5.37 25.01 -21.33
N ALA A 77 5.94 23.81 -21.26
CA ALA A 77 5.72 22.88 -20.14
C ALA A 77 6.29 23.43 -18.83
N LYS A 78 7.49 24.02 -18.88
CA LYS A 78 8.15 24.68 -17.74
C LYS A 78 7.34 25.87 -17.23
N ASP A 79 6.91 26.77 -18.12
CA ASP A 79 6.08 27.93 -17.77
C ASP A 79 4.74 27.48 -17.17
N SER A 80 4.13 26.42 -17.73
CA SER A 80 2.94 25.82 -17.13
C SER A 80 3.22 25.27 -15.73
N GLN A 81 4.37 24.64 -15.50
CA GLN A 81 4.74 24.10 -14.19
C GLN A 81 5.02 25.22 -13.17
N ASP A 82 5.72 26.28 -13.58
CA ASP A 82 6.03 27.43 -12.74
C ASP A 82 4.75 28.20 -12.37
N ASN A 83 3.80 28.34 -13.29
CA ASN A 83 2.48 28.90 -13.03
C ASN A 83 1.69 28.06 -12.01
N ARG A 84 1.72 26.72 -12.13
CA ARG A 84 1.07 25.81 -11.16
C ARG A 84 1.72 25.89 -9.78
N ASN A 85 3.05 25.91 -9.70
CA ASN A 85 3.79 26.03 -8.45
C ASN A 85 3.52 27.37 -7.76
N SER A 86 3.49 28.47 -8.52
CA SER A 86 3.12 29.79 -8.01
C SER A 86 1.71 29.79 -7.43
N ALA A 87 0.76 29.17 -8.12
CA ALA A 87 -0.61 29.08 -7.64
C ALA A 87 -0.74 28.19 -6.39
N LEU A 88 -0.02 27.08 -6.32
CA LEU A 88 0.02 26.22 -5.13
C LEU A 88 0.59 26.97 -3.91
N GLN A 89 1.65 27.77 -4.11
CA GLN A 89 2.19 28.62 -3.04
C GLN A 89 1.20 29.69 -2.58
N LYS A 90 0.48 30.33 -3.51
CA LYS A 90 -0.59 31.29 -3.19
C LYS A 90 -1.72 30.63 -2.40
N LEU A 91 -2.15 29.41 -2.78
CA LEU A 91 -3.13 28.64 -2.03
C LEU A 91 -2.64 28.31 -0.61
N LYS A 92 -1.39 27.85 -0.48
CA LYS A 92 -0.79 27.57 0.83
C LYS A 92 -0.76 28.81 1.72
N SER A 93 -0.35 29.97 1.18
CA SER A 93 -0.38 31.22 1.95
C SER A 93 -1.80 31.64 2.32
N LEU A 94 -2.77 31.42 1.42
CA LEU A 94 -4.18 31.75 1.66
C LEU A 94 -4.78 30.90 2.79
N PHE A 95 -4.48 29.61 2.84
CA PHE A 95 -4.95 28.71 3.90
C PHE A 95 -4.18 28.86 5.22
N ALA A 96 -2.95 29.36 5.18
CA ALA A 96 -2.15 29.63 6.37
C ALA A 96 -2.53 30.96 7.07
N ASP A 97 -3.16 31.89 6.35
CA ASP A 97 -3.57 33.20 6.88
C ASP A 97 -4.82 33.09 7.77
N ARG A 98 -4.58 33.04 9.09
CA ARG A 98 -5.63 32.94 10.11
C ARG A 98 -6.47 34.22 10.26
N SER A 99 -6.10 35.33 9.61
CA SER A 99 -6.87 36.57 9.65
C SER A 99 -8.05 36.59 8.67
N LYS A 100 -8.05 35.69 7.68
CA LYS A 100 -9.09 35.63 6.65
C LYS A 100 -10.30 34.79 7.10
N THR A 101 -11.48 35.31 6.81
CA THR A 101 -12.74 34.57 6.97
C THR A 101 -12.88 33.50 5.89
N ALA A 102 -13.71 32.49 6.15
CA ALA A 102 -14.00 31.44 5.15
C ALA A 102 -14.53 32.02 3.83
N SER A 103 -15.35 33.08 3.88
CA SER A 103 -15.87 33.75 2.69
C SER A 103 -14.76 34.43 1.88
N GLN A 104 -13.77 35.02 2.55
CA GLN A 104 -12.62 35.64 1.89
C GLN A 104 -11.70 34.58 1.27
N VAL A 105 -11.47 33.45 1.97
CA VAL A 105 -10.72 32.31 1.42
C VAL A 105 -11.44 31.74 0.19
N GLU A 106 -12.76 31.61 0.23
CA GLU A 106 -13.57 31.14 -0.91
C GLU A 106 -13.50 32.10 -2.10
N GLU A 107 -13.68 33.40 -1.88
CA GLU A 107 -13.61 34.42 -2.93
C GLU A 107 -12.23 34.50 -3.57
N GLU A 108 -11.17 34.54 -2.76
CA GLU A 108 -9.79 34.63 -3.25
C GLU A 108 -9.30 33.34 -3.90
N SER A 109 -9.69 32.17 -3.37
CA SER A 109 -9.38 30.89 -4.03
C SER A 109 -10.11 30.81 -5.37
N THR A 110 -11.37 31.23 -5.45
CA THR A 110 -12.14 31.31 -6.71
C THR A 110 -11.51 32.28 -7.71
N ALA A 111 -11.05 33.45 -7.26
CA ALA A 111 -10.34 34.41 -8.11
C ALA A 111 -8.99 33.87 -8.60
N LEU A 112 -8.28 33.10 -7.77
CA LEU A 112 -7.07 32.39 -8.16
C LEU A 112 -7.38 31.25 -9.14
N PHE A 113 -8.50 30.54 -8.95
CA PHE A 113 -8.90 29.45 -9.83
C PHE A 113 -9.24 29.92 -11.25
N LYS A 114 -9.81 31.13 -11.38
CA LYS A 114 -10.06 31.78 -12.68
C LYS A 114 -8.79 32.11 -13.48
N GLN A 115 -7.61 32.05 -12.85
CA GLN A 115 -6.32 32.28 -13.51
C GLN A 115 -5.74 30.99 -14.13
N PHE A 116 -6.31 29.82 -13.86
CA PHE A 116 -5.85 28.57 -14.47
C PHE A 116 -6.38 28.39 -15.91
N PRO A 117 -5.70 27.57 -16.74
CA PRO A 117 -6.21 27.25 -18.07
C PRO A 117 -7.57 26.54 -18.04
N ALA A 118 -8.31 26.61 -19.14
CA ALA A 118 -9.73 26.24 -19.23
C ALA A 118 -10.02 24.76 -18.93
N ASP A 119 -9.06 23.86 -19.19
CA ASP A 119 -9.12 22.44 -18.86
C ASP A 119 -9.21 22.19 -17.33
N VAL A 120 -8.42 22.92 -16.54
CA VAL A 120 -8.47 22.89 -15.07
C VAL A 120 -9.79 23.49 -14.55
N GLN A 121 -10.25 24.58 -15.17
CA GLN A 121 -11.52 25.21 -14.80
C GLN A 121 -12.73 24.30 -15.07
N ASN A 122 -12.75 23.60 -16.20
CA ASN A 122 -13.84 22.70 -16.59
C ASN A 122 -13.95 21.47 -15.67
N TYR A 123 -12.83 20.92 -15.22
CA TYR A 123 -12.83 19.81 -14.26
C TYR A 123 -13.40 20.23 -12.89
N LEU A 124 -13.00 21.41 -12.40
CA LEU A 124 -13.51 21.95 -11.14
C LEU A 124 -15.01 22.27 -11.22
N ALA A 125 -15.49 22.76 -12.36
CA ALA A 125 -16.92 22.99 -12.59
C ALA A 125 -17.74 21.68 -12.51
N GLY A 126 -17.17 20.54 -12.92
CA GLY A 126 -17.77 19.22 -12.74
C GLY A 126 -17.92 18.79 -11.28
N ILE A 127 -16.97 19.18 -10.41
CA ILE A 127 -17.04 18.95 -8.96
C ILE A 127 -18.15 19.80 -8.33
N THR A 128 -18.33 21.05 -8.76
CA THR A 128 -19.42 21.92 -8.29
C THR A 128 -20.81 21.42 -8.71
N GLN A 129 -20.90 20.62 -9.78
CA GLN A 129 -22.15 20.00 -10.22
C GLN A 129 -22.60 18.85 -9.29
N CYS A 130 -21.66 18.16 -8.62
CA CYS A 130 -21.96 17.19 -7.57
C CYS A 130 -22.60 17.83 -6.32
N GLU A 131 -22.23 19.06 -5.95
CA GLU A 131 -22.86 19.77 -4.83
C GLU A 131 -24.31 20.20 -5.13
N LYS A 132 -24.64 20.47 -6.40
CA LYS A 132 -26.02 20.84 -6.79
C LYS A 132 -26.97 19.64 -6.80
N GLY A 133 -26.47 18.42 -7.07
CA GLY A 133 -27.24 17.18 -6.99
C GLY A 133 -27.68 16.81 -5.57
N ALA A 134 -26.90 17.19 -4.55
CA ALA A 134 -27.19 16.90 -3.14
C ALA A 134 -28.25 17.84 -2.52
N ASN A 135 -28.55 18.98 -3.16
CA ASN A 135 -29.44 20.01 -2.60
C ASN A 135 -30.91 19.92 -3.06
N ASN A 136 -31.25 18.99 -3.96
CA ASN A 136 -32.62 18.88 -4.50
C ASN A 136 -33.56 17.98 -3.67
N GLY A 137 -33.23 17.68 -2.40
CA GLY A 137 -33.99 16.74 -1.59
C GLY A 137 -34.14 17.11 -0.12
N THR A 138 -34.62 18.30 0.24
CA THR A 138 -35.11 18.55 1.62
C THR A 138 -36.18 19.65 1.71
N SER A 139 -37.28 19.34 2.41
CA SER A 139 -38.37 20.23 2.85
C SER A 139 -37.92 21.31 3.86
N PRO A 140 -38.72 22.37 4.13
CA PRO A 140 -38.27 23.50 4.95
C PRO A 140 -38.10 23.13 6.42
N MET A 141 -36.97 23.55 7.00
CA MET A 141 -36.53 23.27 8.37
C MET A 141 -36.45 24.53 9.23
N SER A 142 -36.52 24.35 10.56
CA SER A 142 -36.75 25.41 11.55
C SER A 142 -35.47 26.21 11.91
N PRO A 143 -35.61 27.41 12.52
CA PRO A 143 -34.51 28.36 12.73
C PRO A 143 -33.33 27.86 13.58
N GLY A 144 -33.47 26.75 14.31
CA GLY A 144 -32.43 26.17 15.15
C GLY A 144 -31.35 25.35 14.42
N GLN A 145 -31.57 24.98 13.15
CA GLN A 145 -30.64 24.13 12.36
C GLN A 145 -29.62 24.90 11.52
N MET A 146 -29.55 26.24 11.66
CA MET A 146 -28.74 27.09 10.79
C MET A 146 -27.22 27.05 11.13
N SER A 147 -26.84 26.80 12.39
CA SER A 147 -25.43 26.86 12.83
C SER A 147 -24.63 25.58 12.55
N THR A 148 -25.28 24.42 12.60
CA THR A 148 -24.68 23.11 12.28
C THR A 148 -24.43 22.95 10.78
N ASN A 149 -25.31 23.51 9.95
CA ASN A 149 -25.19 23.47 8.49
C ASN A 149 -24.02 24.34 7.98
N LEU A 150 -23.70 25.46 8.64
CA LEU A 150 -22.51 26.27 8.33
C LEU A 150 -21.19 25.54 8.63
N ARG A 151 -21.13 24.74 9.71
CA ARG A 151 -19.98 23.86 10.00
C ARG A 151 -19.86 22.71 9.00
N GLN A 152 -20.99 22.13 8.59
CA GLN A 152 -21.02 21.02 7.65
C GLN A 152 -20.66 21.48 6.23
N LYS A 153 -21.16 22.63 5.79
CA LYS A 153 -20.74 23.29 4.53
C LYS A 153 -19.25 23.60 4.53
N ARG A 154 -18.70 24.13 5.63
CA ARG A 154 -17.24 24.33 5.77
C ARG A 154 -16.44 23.03 5.63
N GLN A 155 -16.94 21.91 6.15
CA GLN A 155 -16.27 20.62 6.01
C GLN A 155 -16.30 20.09 4.57
N TYR A 156 -17.42 20.25 3.87
CA TYR A 156 -17.54 19.82 2.47
C TYR A 156 -16.71 20.68 1.51
N SER A 157 -16.74 22.01 1.63
CA SER A 157 -15.92 22.89 0.79
C SER A 157 -14.42 22.64 1.01
N CYS A 158 -13.98 22.44 2.26
CA CYS A 158 -12.59 22.05 2.53
C CYS A 158 -12.23 20.68 1.95
N ALA A 159 -13.14 19.70 2.00
CA ALA A 159 -12.92 18.37 1.42
C ALA A 159 -12.81 18.42 -0.11
N CYS A 160 -13.69 19.15 -0.79
CA CYS A 160 -13.64 19.32 -2.25
C CYS A 160 -12.36 20.05 -2.70
N ILE A 161 -11.94 21.08 -1.97
CA ILE A 161 -10.68 21.79 -2.25
C ILE A 161 -9.47 20.86 -2.01
N MET A 162 -9.48 20.07 -0.93
CA MET A 162 -8.43 19.09 -0.66
C MET A 162 -8.37 17.98 -1.72
N TYR A 163 -9.52 17.53 -2.25
CA TYR A 163 -9.58 16.60 -3.37
C TYR A 163 -9.08 17.22 -4.68
N GLY A 164 -9.38 18.49 -4.94
CA GLY A 164 -8.82 19.23 -6.07
C GLY A 164 -7.30 19.39 -5.98
N LEU A 165 -6.78 19.64 -4.77
CA LEU A 165 -5.35 19.68 -4.47
C LEU A 165 -4.70 18.30 -4.64
N LEU A 166 -5.36 17.23 -4.16
CA LEU A 166 -4.88 15.85 -4.33
C LEU A 166 -4.83 15.46 -5.82
N TRP A 167 -5.84 15.85 -6.60
CA TRP A 167 -5.87 15.57 -8.04
C TRP A 167 -4.82 16.37 -8.81
N LEU A 168 -4.58 17.64 -8.48
CA LEU A 168 -3.46 18.42 -9.02
C LEU A 168 -2.10 17.77 -8.71
N MET A 169 -1.98 17.09 -7.56
CA MET A 169 -0.79 16.33 -7.20
C MET A 169 -0.69 14.98 -7.94
N VAL A 170 -1.81 14.30 -8.23
CA VAL A 170 -1.84 12.97 -8.87
C VAL A 170 -1.82 13.03 -10.41
N SER A 171 -2.48 14.03 -11.01
CA SER A 171 -2.41 14.31 -12.47
C SER A 171 -1.02 14.74 -12.93
N ASN A 172 -0.11 15.00 -11.99
CA ASN A 172 1.32 15.23 -12.19
C ASN A 172 2.07 13.97 -12.67
N GLU A 173 1.54 12.76 -12.46
CA GLU A 173 2.25 11.50 -12.75
C GLU A 173 1.71 10.73 -13.96
N TYR A 174 0.45 10.96 -14.36
CA TYR A 174 -0.18 10.20 -15.43
C TYR A 174 -0.82 11.15 -16.43
N GLY A 175 -0.22 11.29 -17.61
CA GLY A 175 -0.73 12.08 -18.73
C GLY A 175 -2.23 11.85 -18.91
N GLY A 176 -3.01 12.90 -18.69
CA GLY A 176 -4.48 12.89 -18.63
C GLY A 176 -5.16 12.71 -20.00
N SER A 177 -4.90 11.60 -20.68
CA SER A 177 -5.61 11.22 -21.89
C SER A 177 -5.90 9.72 -21.86
N ASN A 178 -6.97 9.31 -21.16
CA ASN A 178 -7.79 8.11 -21.45
C ASN A 178 -8.86 7.75 -20.39
N LEU A 179 -9.02 8.53 -19.32
CA LEU A 179 -10.06 8.24 -18.30
C LEU A 179 -11.49 8.64 -18.70
N SER A 180 -11.68 9.38 -19.79
CA SER A 180 -13.01 9.76 -20.29
C SER A 180 -13.72 8.65 -21.08
N THR A 181 -13.05 7.53 -21.40
CA THR A 181 -13.62 6.47 -22.25
C THR A 181 -14.31 5.34 -21.47
N ILE A 182 -14.32 5.36 -20.13
CA ILE A 182 -14.94 4.30 -19.31
C ILE A 182 -16.39 4.64 -18.88
N SER A 183 -16.86 5.86 -19.16
CA SER A 183 -18.26 6.25 -18.91
C SER A 183 -19.00 6.41 -20.24
N ASN A 184 -19.64 5.32 -20.70
CA ASN A 184 -20.85 5.27 -21.56
C ASN A 184 -20.95 3.99 -22.42
N ASN A 185 -20.86 2.82 -21.79
CA ASN A 185 -21.38 1.57 -22.39
C ASN A 185 -22.35 0.87 -21.44
N SER A 186 -23.36 1.61 -20.98
CA SER A 186 -24.59 1.05 -20.41
C SER A 186 -25.51 0.58 -21.55
N ARG A 187 -25.12 -0.50 -22.24
CA ARG A 187 -26.09 -1.33 -22.96
C ARG A 187 -26.80 -2.21 -21.94
N GLY A 188 -28.08 -1.95 -21.74
CA GLY A 188 -28.98 -2.83 -20.98
C GLY A 188 -28.98 -4.22 -21.59
N ASN A 189 -28.41 -5.17 -20.85
CA ASN A 189 -28.60 -6.61 -20.95
C ASN A 189 -28.20 -7.18 -19.60
N ASN A 190 -28.95 -8.16 -19.09
CA ASN A 190 -28.66 -8.88 -17.84
C ASN A 190 -27.16 -9.08 -17.64
N VAL A 191 -26.54 -8.32 -16.73
CA VAL A 191 -25.12 -8.50 -16.41
C VAL A 191 -25.01 -9.81 -15.66
N THR A 192 -24.80 -10.90 -16.39
CA THR A 192 -24.52 -12.21 -15.82
C THR A 192 -23.28 -12.08 -14.94
N GLU A 193 -23.41 -12.43 -13.66
CA GLU A 193 -22.28 -12.38 -12.71
C GLU A 193 -21.09 -13.16 -13.29
N ARG A 194 -19.92 -12.51 -13.36
CA ARG A 194 -18.65 -13.09 -13.79
C ARG A 194 -17.75 -13.35 -12.58
N PHE A 195 -16.95 -14.41 -12.66
CA PHE A 195 -16.21 -14.96 -11.54
C PHE A 195 -14.72 -15.16 -11.86
N ILE A 196 -13.91 -15.14 -10.80
CA ILE A 196 -12.47 -15.39 -10.85
C ILE A 196 -12.05 -16.32 -9.71
N THR A 197 -11.16 -17.26 -10.00
CA THR A 197 -10.48 -18.08 -8.99
C THR A 197 -9.03 -18.31 -9.40
N SER A 198 -8.28 -18.98 -8.54
CA SER A 198 -6.96 -19.49 -8.86
C SER A 198 -6.86 -20.97 -8.59
N ARG A 199 -5.86 -21.64 -9.18
CA ARG A 199 -5.63 -23.06 -8.95
C ARG A 199 -5.38 -23.34 -7.46
N ILE A 200 -6.00 -24.42 -6.99
CA ILE A 200 -5.62 -25.12 -5.77
C ILE A 200 -4.91 -26.36 -6.29
N ASP A 201 -3.62 -26.50 -6.03
CA ASP A 201 -3.03 -27.82 -5.96
C ASP A 201 -3.72 -28.61 -4.85
N VAL A 202 -3.62 -29.93 -4.81
CA VAL A 202 -4.44 -30.88 -4.01
C VAL A 202 -4.53 -30.59 -2.49
N TRP A 203 -3.92 -29.53 -1.96
CA TRP A 203 -3.88 -29.17 -0.55
C TRP A 203 -4.27 -27.70 -0.29
N CYS A 204 -5.29 -27.49 0.56
CA CYS A 204 -5.81 -26.18 0.98
C CYS A 204 -4.83 -25.26 1.75
N GLY A 205 -3.53 -25.60 1.85
CA GLY A 205 -2.53 -24.83 2.59
C GLY A 205 -2.92 -24.54 4.05
N GLY A 206 -2.25 -23.57 4.67
CA GLY A 206 -2.67 -23.02 5.97
C GLY A 206 -3.64 -21.85 5.85
N ARG A 207 -4.36 -21.50 6.94
CA ARG A 207 -5.35 -20.41 6.98
C ARG A 207 -4.86 -19.11 6.32
N SER A 208 -3.64 -18.70 6.62
CA SER A 208 -3.06 -17.46 6.08
C SER A 208 -2.69 -17.51 4.59
N ASN A 209 -2.44 -18.69 4.03
CA ASN A 209 -2.31 -18.85 2.57
C ASN A 209 -3.66 -18.71 1.88
N MET A 210 -4.72 -19.24 2.50
CA MET A 210 -6.09 -19.09 2.00
C MET A 210 -6.58 -17.64 2.09
N MET A 211 -6.23 -16.93 3.16
CA MET A 211 -6.45 -15.48 3.27
C MET A 211 -5.77 -14.73 2.12
N TRP A 212 -4.51 -15.04 1.81
CA TRP A 212 -3.80 -14.45 0.66
C TRP A 212 -4.53 -14.65 -0.66
N ARG A 213 -4.97 -15.89 -0.93
CA ARG A 213 -5.68 -16.21 -2.17
C ARG A 213 -6.98 -15.42 -2.29
N MET A 214 -7.81 -15.45 -1.26
CA MET A 214 -9.08 -14.72 -1.28
C MET A 214 -8.84 -13.21 -1.44
N ALA A 215 -7.91 -12.63 -0.67
CA ALA A 215 -7.61 -11.20 -0.74
C ALA A 215 -7.12 -10.76 -2.12
N SER A 216 -6.23 -11.55 -2.73
CA SER A 216 -5.69 -11.27 -4.06
C SER A 216 -6.76 -11.40 -5.14
N LEU A 217 -7.61 -12.43 -5.07
CA LEU A 217 -8.74 -12.60 -5.99
C LEU A 217 -9.78 -11.48 -5.82
N THR A 218 -10.01 -10.99 -4.60
CA THR A 218 -10.85 -9.81 -4.35
C THR A 218 -10.24 -8.58 -5.03
N GLY A 219 -8.95 -8.34 -4.86
CA GLY A 219 -8.23 -7.22 -5.47
C GLY A 219 -8.24 -7.24 -6.99
N ILE A 220 -7.77 -8.34 -7.58
CA ILE A 220 -7.75 -8.54 -9.04
C ILE A 220 -9.18 -8.46 -9.59
N GLY A 221 -10.12 -9.15 -8.93
CA GLY A 221 -11.53 -9.18 -9.31
C GLY A 221 -12.17 -7.80 -9.31
N HIS A 222 -11.83 -6.94 -8.34
CA HIS A 222 -12.31 -5.55 -8.28
C HIS A 222 -11.91 -4.76 -9.53
N VAL A 223 -10.66 -4.92 -10.00
CA VAL A 223 -10.15 -4.21 -11.20
C VAL A 223 -10.86 -4.67 -12.47
N ILE A 224 -11.20 -5.95 -12.58
CA ILE A 224 -11.75 -6.54 -13.82
C ILE A 224 -13.25 -6.83 -13.77
N GLY A 225 -13.95 -6.39 -12.71
CA GLY A 225 -15.39 -6.60 -12.54
C GLY A 225 -15.80 -8.07 -12.33
N ARG A 226 -14.98 -8.87 -11.65
CA ARG A 226 -15.24 -10.30 -11.37
C ARG A 226 -15.28 -10.58 -9.87
N LYS A 227 -16.16 -11.50 -9.45
CA LYS A 227 -16.29 -11.93 -8.05
C LYS A 227 -15.41 -13.14 -7.75
N PRO A 228 -14.71 -13.20 -6.61
CA PRO A 228 -13.95 -14.38 -6.23
C PRO A 228 -14.87 -15.59 -5.99
N TYR A 229 -14.39 -16.78 -6.37
CA TYR A 229 -15.03 -18.06 -6.03
C TYR A 229 -14.00 -19.16 -5.74
N PHE A 230 -14.45 -20.27 -5.17
CA PHE A 230 -13.63 -21.41 -4.77
C PHE A 230 -14.26 -22.71 -5.25
N THR A 231 -13.43 -23.60 -5.80
CA THR A 231 -13.87 -24.92 -6.28
C THR A 231 -13.90 -25.98 -5.19
N GLU A 232 -13.15 -25.76 -4.11
CA GLU A 232 -13.03 -26.66 -2.97
C GLU A 232 -13.42 -25.95 -1.68
N ASN A 233 -13.92 -26.72 -0.70
CA ASN A 233 -14.21 -26.20 0.63
C ASN A 233 -12.94 -26.26 1.49
N CYS A 234 -12.14 -25.20 1.40
CA CYS A 234 -10.93 -25.02 2.20
C CYS A 234 -11.18 -24.22 3.50
N THR A 235 -12.38 -24.30 4.07
CA THR A 235 -12.67 -23.67 5.37
C THR A 235 -12.05 -24.49 6.50
N PHE A 236 -11.35 -23.82 7.41
CA PHE A 236 -10.79 -24.48 8.59
C PHE A 236 -11.86 -24.59 9.67
N LYS A 237 -11.69 -25.57 10.56
CA LYS A 237 -12.57 -25.75 11.72
C LYS A 237 -12.65 -24.42 12.48
N ASN A 238 -13.88 -24.00 12.80
CA ASN A 238 -14.20 -22.77 13.52
C ASN A 238 -13.93 -21.45 12.78
N ASP A 239 -13.57 -21.43 11.50
CA ASP A 239 -13.36 -20.16 10.77
C ASP A 239 -14.58 -19.23 10.83
N HIS A 240 -15.79 -19.77 10.84
CA HIS A 240 -17.03 -18.99 10.98
C HIS A 240 -17.13 -18.29 12.35
N LEU A 241 -16.45 -18.80 13.37
CA LEU A 241 -16.36 -18.20 14.70
C LEU A 241 -15.15 -17.26 14.84
N ILE A 242 -14.14 -17.38 13.99
CA ILE A 242 -12.90 -16.59 14.06
C ILE A 242 -12.95 -15.40 13.09
N LEU A 243 -13.33 -15.64 11.83
CA LEU A 243 -13.41 -14.70 10.71
C LEU A 243 -14.77 -14.83 10.00
N PRO A 244 -15.88 -14.38 10.64
CA PRO A 244 -17.23 -14.61 10.12
C PRO A 244 -17.46 -13.97 8.75
N GLU A 245 -16.92 -12.78 8.51
CA GLU A 245 -17.08 -12.08 7.23
C GLU A 245 -16.32 -12.77 6.09
N TYR A 246 -15.12 -13.30 6.37
CA TYR A 246 -14.40 -14.15 5.42
C TYR A 246 -15.26 -15.33 4.97
N VAL A 247 -15.80 -16.11 5.92
CA VAL A 247 -16.66 -17.27 5.60
C VAL A 247 -17.92 -16.85 4.85
N ARG A 248 -18.57 -15.74 5.24
CA ARG A 248 -19.76 -15.21 4.56
C ARG A 248 -19.49 -14.85 3.10
N ARG A 249 -18.26 -14.42 2.78
CA ARG A 249 -17.86 -14.04 1.42
C ARG A 249 -17.33 -15.20 0.58
N LEU A 250 -17.06 -16.35 1.18
CA LEU A 250 -16.70 -17.53 0.42
C LEU A 250 -17.88 -17.97 -0.46
N ARG A 251 -17.64 -18.00 -1.76
CA ARG A 251 -18.56 -18.57 -2.73
C ARG A 251 -17.97 -19.87 -3.25
N HIS A 252 -18.62 -20.98 -2.94
CA HIS A 252 -18.22 -22.29 -3.44
C HIS A 252 -19.03 -22.63 -4.71
N ILE A 253 -18.32 -22.93 -5.80
CA ILE A 253 -18.91 -23.35 -7.08
C ILE A 253 -18.14 -24.59 -7.53
N LYS A 254 -18.82 -25.71 -7.76
CA LYS A 254 -18.12 -26.97 -8.07
C LYS A 254 -17.43 -26.86 -9.42
N ALA A 255 -16.23 -27.44 -9.54
CA ALA A 255 -15.47 -27.37 -10.79
C ALA A 255 -16.27 -27.88 -12.00
N GLN A 256 -17.02 -28.97 -11.83
CA GLN A 256 -17.88 -29.55 -12.87
C GLN A 256 -18.97 -28.59 -13.36
N GLU A 257 -19.47 -27.70 -12.49
CA GLU A 257 -20.49 -26.69 -12.84
C GLU A 257 -19.93 -25.56 -13.71
N THR A 258 -18.60 -25.47 -13.82
CA THR A 258 -17.91 -24.37 -14.50
C THR A 258 -17.20 -24.77 -15.80
N MET A 259 -17.01 -26.07 -16.07
CA MET A 259 -16.10 -26.58 -17.10
C MET A 259 -16.30 -25.97 -18.50
N ASN A 260 -17.55 -25.81 -18.95
CA ASN A 260 -17.86 -25.34 -20.31
C ASN A 260 -17.81 -23.80 -20.47
N GLU A 261 -17.71 -23.06 -19.36
CA GLU A 261 -17.69 -21.59 -19.32
C GLU A 261 -16.41 -21.05 -18.65
N THR A 262 -15.34 -21.85 -18.63
CA THR A 262 -14.08 -21.54 -17.95
C THR A 262 -12.95 -21.25 -18.92
N LYS A 263 -12.26 -20.13 -18.68
CA LYS A 263 -10.96 -19.82 -19.28
C LYS A 263 -9.84 -19.98 -18.27
N ASN A 264 -8.85 -20.80 -18.60
CA ASN A 264 -7.58 -20.83 -17.87
C ASN A 264 -6.66 -19.71 -18.38
N VAL A 265 -6.04 -18.98 -17.45
CA VAL A 265 -5.15 -17.86 -17.74
C VAL A 265 -3.84 -18.07 -17.00
N GLU A 266 -2.73 -17.92 -17.72
CA GLU A 266 -1.41 -17.85 -17.10
C GLU A 266 -1.28 -16.48 -16.42
N PHE A 267 -1.33 -16.50 -15.09
CA PHE A 267 -1.26 -15.34 -14.21
C PHE A 267 -0.80 -15.77 -12.83
N GLY A 268 0.14 -15.04 -12.24
CA GLY A 268 0.74 -15.28 -10.93
C GLY A 268 1.53 -16.59 -10.86
N TYR A 269 1.95 -17.13 -12.01
CA TYR A 269 2.69 -18.39 -12.07
C TYR A 269 4.20 -18.11 -12.08
N CYS A 270 4.82 -18.46 -10.97
CA CYS A 270 6.24 -18.26 -10.74
C CYS A 270 6.91 -19.62 -10.71
N MET A 271 7.45 -20.05 -11.86
CA MET A 271 8.31 -21.24 -11.86
C MET A 271 9.56 -21.00 -11.01
N GLU A 272 10.11 -22.06 -10.43
CA GLU A 272 11.20 -22.07 -9.44
C GLU A 272 12.51 -21.36 -9.85
N ASN A 273 12.61 -20.83 -11.08
CA ASN A 273 13.77 -20.11 -11.60
C ASN A 273 13.47 -18.69 -12.16
N LYS A 274 12.27 -18.14 -11.95
CA LYS A 274 11.95 -16.75 -12.31
C LYS A 274 11.54 -15.96 -11.07
N THR A 275 12.24 -14.86 -10.81
CA THR A 275 11.81 -13.85 -9.84
C THR A 275 10.53 -13.20 -10.36
N CYS A 276 9.37 -13.72 -9.98
CA CYS A 276 8.13 -13.00 -10.22
C CYS A 276 8.13 -11.71 -9.42
N LYS A 277 8.13 -10.59 -10.13
CA LYS A 277 7.83 -9.34 -9.48
C LYS A 277 6.32 -9.16 -9.41
N CYS A 278 5.87 -8.78 -8.23
CA CYS A 278 4.58 -8.16 -8.06
C CYS A 278 4.40 -7.03 -9.07
N GLY A 279 3.25 -7.02 -9.76
CA GLY A 279 2.87 -5.95 -10.67
C GLY A 279 3.40 -6.06 -12.10
N ASP A 280 4.24 -7.06 -12.43
CA ASP A 280 4.63 -7.32 -13.82
C ASP A 280 3.42 -7.72 -14.69
N GLU A 281 2.39 -8.27 -14.06
CA GLU A 281 1.18 -8.72 -14.73
C GLU A 281 0.08 -7.66 -14.64
N ASN A 282 -0.42 -7.20 -15.78
CA ASN A 282 -1.53 -6.26 -15.80
C ASN A 282 -2.86 -7.02 -15.69
N PRO A 283 -3.68 -6.86 -14.63
CA PRO A 283 -4.96 -7.56 -14.55
C PRO A 283 -5.94 -7.18 -15.67
N THR A 284 -5.80 -6.02 -16.31
CA THR A 284 -6.76 -5.57 -17.35
C THR A 284 -6.77 -6.45 -18.59
N MET A 285 -5.70 -7.20 -18.88
CA MET A 285 -5.70 -8.18 -19.99
C MET A 285 -6.67 -9.35 -19.72
N ILE A 286 -7.08 -9.56 -18.47
CA ILE A 286 -8.10 -10.54 -18.08
C ILE A 286 -9.53 -9.96 -18.24
N ALA A 287 -9.68 -8.63 -18.25
CA ALA A 287 -11.00 -7.99 -18.34
C ALA A 287 -11.72 -8.26 -19.67
N ALA A 288 -10.95 -8.46 -20.75
CA ALA A 288 -11.46 -8.76 -22.09
C ALA A 288 -11.93 -10.21 -22.26
N ILE A 289 -11.72 -11.08 -21.27
CA ILE A 289 -12.16 -12.48 -21.33
C ILE A 289 -13.68 -12.54 -21.18
N ASP A 290 -14.36 -13.22 -22.11
CA ASP A 290 -15.82 -13.30 -22.14
C ASP A 290 -16.39 -14.43 -21.30
N GLU A 291 -15.60 -15.48 -21.09
CA GLU A 291 -15.96 -16.63 -20.28
C GLU A 291 -16.40 -16.19 -18.88
N LYS A 292 -17.48 -16.80 -18.40
CA LYS A 292 -18.08 -16.47 -17.10
C LYS A 292 -17.10 -16.74 -15.96
N TYR A 293 -16.29 -17.79 -16.07
CA TYR A 293 -15.31 -18.20 -15.07
C TYR A 293 -13.88 -18.03 -15.60
N VAL A 294 -13.01 -17.42 -14.79
CA VAL A 294 -11.57 -17.33 -15.06
C VAL A 294 -10.81 -18.05 -13.96
N VAL A 295 -9.88 -18.92 -14.36
CA VAL A 295 -8.98 -19.64 -13.46
C VAL A 295 -7.54 -19.20 -13.71
N LEU A 296 -6.97 -18.53 -12.72
CA LEU A 296 -5.56 -18.11 -12.72
C LEU A 296 -4.65 -19.27 -12.34
N SER A 297 -3.48 -19.36 -12.98
CA SER A 297 -2.50 -20.43 -12.73
C SER A 297 -1.75 -20.34 -11.40
N GLY A 298 -1.59 -19.14 -10.82
CA GLY A 298 -0.86 -18.93 -9.57
C GLY A 298 -1.65 -19.33 -8.33
N ASN A 299 -1.05 -20.07 -7.39
CA ASN A 299 -1.79 -20.67 -6.27
C ASN A 299 -2.35 -19.62 -5.29
N TYR A 300 -1.48 -18.89 -4.59
CA TYR A 300 -1.86 -17.96 -3.52
C TYR A 300 -1.77 -16.48 -3.88
N LEU A 301 -1.13 -16.16 -5.03
CA LEU A 301 -1.03 -14.80 -5.58
C LEU A 301 -0.51 -13.76 -4.56
N GLN A 302 0.47 -14.15 -3.73
CA GLN A 302 0.92 -13.39 -2.55
C GLN A 302 1.61 -12.07 -2.94
N CYS A 303 0.83 -11.03 -3.17
CA CYS A 303 1.30 -9.73 -3.60
C CYS A 303 0.46 -8.60 -3.00
N TYR A 304 1.08 -7.70 -2.22
CA TYR A 304 0.31 -6.66 -1.51
C TYR A 304 -0.34 -5.66 -2.48
N GLN A 305 0.23 -5.47 -3.68
CA GLN A 305 -0.29 -4.52 -4.67
C GLN A 305 -1.72 -4.84 -5.13
N TRP A 306 -2.13 -6.11 -5.05
CA TRP A 306 -3.53 -6.49 -5.32
C TRP A 306 -4.47 -6.05 -4.20
N LEU A 307 -3.97 -5.94 -2.97
CA LEU A 307 -4.77 -5.64 -1.80
C LEU A 307 -4.95 -4.13 -1.60
N GLU A 308 -3.95 -3.31 -1.95
CA GLU A 308 -3.95 -1.87 -1.67
C GLU A 308 -5.18 -1.12 -2.22
N PRO A 309 -5.61 -1.31 -3.48
CA PRO A 309 -6.81 -0.63 -4.01
C PRO A 309 -8.09 -0.99 -3.26
N VAL A 310 -8.13 -2.16 -2.60
CA VAL A 310 -9.30 -2.69 -1.88
C VAL A 310 -9.00 -2.87 -0.39
N ARG A 311 -7.99 -2.18 0.16
CA ARG A 311 -7.45 -2.41 1.51
C ARG A 311 -8.54 -2.39 2.57
N GLU A 312 -9.44 -1.41 2.49
CA GLU A 312 -10.56 -1.24 3.41
C GLU A 312 -11.52 -2.44 3.42
N GLU A 313 -11.81 -2.98 2.24
CA GLU A 313 -12.65 -4.16 2.08
C GLU A 313 -11.94 -5.40 2.64
N ILE A 314 -10.63 -5.56 2.38
CA ILE A 314 -9.82 -6.64 2.94
C ILE A 314 -9.81 -6.61 4.47
N LEU A 315 -9.62 -5.43 5.08
CA LEU A 315 -9.65 -5.28 6.54
C LEU A 315 -11.04 -5.61 7.14
N GLN A 316 -12.12 -5.37 6.40
CA GLN A 316 -13.47 -5.77 6.84
C GLN A 316 -13.67 -7.29 6.74
N ILE A 317 -13.19 -7.91 5.65
CA ILE A 317 -13.27 -9.36 5.44
C ILE A 317 -12.56 -10.12 6.56
N TYR A 318 -11.38 -9.65 6.95
CA TYR A 318 -10.53 -10.30 7.95
C TYR A 318 -10.65 -9.67 9.34
N ASN A 319 -11.76 -9.01 9.62
CA ASN A 319 -12.04 -8.53 10.96
C ASN A 319 -12.31 -9.72 11.89
N TRP A 320 -11.57 -9.80 12.98
CA TRP A 320 -11.77 -10.83 14.01
C TRP A 320 -13.20 -10.82 14.54
N SER A 321 -13.74 -11.97 14.93
CA SER A 321 -15.05 -12.02 15.58
C SER A 321 -15.05 -11.28 16.92
N GLU A 322 -16.24 -10.94 17.40
CA GLU A 322 -16.39 -10.36 18.74
C GLU A 322 -15.87 -11.31 19.83
N TYR A 323 -16.08 -12.61 19.65
CA TYR A 323 -15.59 -13.63 20.57
C TYR A 323 -14.06 -13.60 20.67
N VAL A 324 -13.35 -13.66 19.54
CA VAL A 324 -11.88 -13.61 19.51
C VAL A 324 -11.37 -12.29 20.11
N ARG A 325 -11.99 -11.15 19.76
CA ARG A 325 -11.61 -9.85 20.36
C ARG A 325 -11.79 -9.83 21.87
N LYS A 326 -12.86 -10.44 22.38
CA LYS A 326 -13.13 -10.53 23.82
C LYS A 326 -12.11 -11.43 24.52
N GLU A 327 -11.80 -12.60 23.96
CA GLU A 327 -10.77 -13.50 24.49
C GLU A 327 -9.41 -12.82 24.54
N VAL A 328 -8.97 -12.21 23.43
CA VAL A 328 -7.69 -11.47 23.37
C VAL A 328 -7.68 -10.31 24.37
N SER A 329 -8.81 -9.61 24.55
CA SER A 329 -8.92 -8.54 25.55
C SER A 329 -8.74 -9.08 26.97
N ILE A 330 -9.36 -10.21 27.32
CA ILE A 330 -9.21 -10.84 28.64
C ILE A 330 -7.76 -11.31 28.85
N LEU A 331 -7.19 -12.02 27.86
CA LEU A 331 -5.80 -12.48 27.90
C LEU A 331 -4.82 -11.32 28.07
N SER A 332 -5.01 -10.25 27.29
CA SER A 332 -4.20 -9.03 27.37
C SER A 332 -4.33 -8.34 28.73
N GLN A 333 -5.54 -8.23 29.28
CA GLN A 333 -5.75 -7.66 30.60
C GLN A 333 -5.05 -8.45 31.71
N ASN A 334 -5.19 -9.77 31.69
CA ASN A 334 -4.56 -10.67 32.66
C ASN A 334 -3.04 -10.71 32.53
N THR A 335 -2.52 -10.56 31.31
CA THR A 335 -1.07 -10.64 31.04
C THR A 335 -0.37 -9.31 31.34
N PHE A 336 -1.00 -8.18 31.00
CA PHE A 336 -0.31 -6.89 31.04
C PHE A 336 -0.78 -5.95 32.15
N ARG A 337 -2.05 -5.89 32.59
CA ARG A 337 -2.47 -4.77 33.47
C ARG A 337 -1.73 -4.76 34.82
N PRO A 338 -1.26 -3.58 35.29
CA PRO A 338 -1.52 -2.21 34.78
C PRO A 338 -0.52 -1.69 33.71
N ASN A 339 0.30 -2.56 33.11
CA ASN A 339 1.37 -2.21 32.19
C ASN A 339 0.87 -1.65 30.84
N MET A 340 0.87 -0.32 30.73
CA MET A 340 0.52 0.45 29.54
C MET A 340 1.70 0.73 28.59
N SER A 341 2.87 0.11 28.81
CA SER A 341 4.03 0.28 27.92
C SER A 341 3.76 -0.17 26.49
N HIS A 342 4.54 0.34 25.55
CA HIS A 342 4.49 -0.10 24.15
C HIS A 342 4.80 -1.60 24.03
N LYS A 343 3.98 -2.34 23.30
CA LYS A 343 4.08 -3.79 23.10
C LYS A 343 4.89 -4.07 21.82
N LEU A 344 6.18 -4.33 21.99
CA LEU A 344 7.04 -4.86 20.94
C LEU A 344 6.88 -6.37 20.86
N CYS A 345 6.26 -6.84 19.78
CA CYS A 345 6.11 -8.26 19.53
C CYS A 345 7.21 -8.77 18.60
N LEU A 346 7.63 -10.00 18.82
CA LEU A 346 8.44 -10.76 17.88
C LEU A 346 7.72 -12.07 17.58
N HIS A 347 7.48 -12.33 16.31
CA HIS A 347 6.93 -13.60 15.85
C HIS A 347 8.04 -14.46 15.24
N HIS A 348 8.13 -15.71 15.69
CA HIS A 348 8.97 -16.74 15.08
C HIS A 348 8.17 -17.86 14.44
N ARG A 349 8.68 -18.38 13.32
CA ARG A 349 8.12 -19.50 12.57
C ARG A 349 9.17 -20.60 12.47
N ARG A 350 8.89 -21.73 13.12
CA ARG A 350 9.75 -22.91 13.13
C ARG A 350 8.93 -24.11 12.63
N GLY A 351 8.89 -25.23 13.37
CA GLY A 351 8.10 -26.39 12.98
C GLY A 351 8.49 -26.94 11.61
N ASP A 352 7.53 -27.03 10.69
CA ASP A 352 7.71 -27.44 9.29
C ASP A 352 8.68 -26.56 8.50
N PHE A 353 9.03 -25.36 8.98
CA PHE A 353 10.02 -24.50 8.32
C PHE A 353 11.47 -24.92 8.62
N ILE A 354 11.70 -25.72 9.67
CA ILE A 354 13.05 -26.20 10.03
C ILE A 354 13.64 -27.05 8.90
N PRO A 355 12.98 -28.14 8.43
CA PRO A 355 13.54 -28.96 7.36
C PRO A 355 13.69 -28.22 6.02
N LEU A 356 12.96 -27.12 5.82
CA LEU A 356 13.03 -26.30 4.61
C LEU A 356 14.13 -25.24 4.66
N GLY A 357 14.80 -25.05 5.79
CA GLY A 357 15.78 -23.96 5.97
C GLY A 357 15.15 -22.57 6.02
N TRP A 358 13.82 -22.48 6.20
CA TRP A 358 13.06 -21.23 6.22
C TRP A 358 12.74 -20.77 7.65
N ALA A 359 13.11 -21.56 8.65
CA ALA A 359 12.78 -21.30 10.03
C ALA A 359 13.48 -20.04 10.56
N SER A 360 12.82 -19.36 11.49
CA SER A 360 13.43 -18.33 12.31
C SER A 360 14.70 -18.84 12.98
N LYS A 361 15.81 -18.12 12.75
CA LYS A 361 17.12 -18.41 13.34
C LYS A 361 17.30 -17.64 14.64
N MET A 362 18.01 -18.23 15.60
CA MET A 362 18.18 -17.65 16.95
C MET A 362 19.03 -16.38 16.92
N ASP A 363 20.14 -16.43 16.19
CA ASP A 363 21.06 -15.31 15.99
C ASP A 363 20.36 -14.08 15.40
N PHE A 364 19.59 -14.29 14.32
CA PHE A 364 18.78 -13.22 13.74
C PHE A 364 17.73 -12.72 14.72
N ALA A 365 16.96 -13.61 15.34
CA ALA A 365 15.87 -13.21 16.23
C ALA A 365 16.35 -12.40 17.45
N LEU A 366 17.47 -12.81 18.06
CA LEU A 366 18.10 -12.11 19.18
C LEU A 366 18.60 -10.73 18.75
N ALA A 367 19.42 -10.68 17.70
CA ALA A 367 19.99 -9.42 17.21
C ALA A 367 18.90 -8.44 16.75
N ALA A 368 17.86 -8.94 16.06
CA ALA A 368 16.70 -8.15 15.63
C ALA A 368 15.95 -7.57 16.83
N LEU A 369 15.70 -8.39 17.85
CA LEU A 369 15.01 -7.94 19.05
C LEU A 369 15.81 -6.87 19.80
N GLU A 370 17.13 -7.03 19.95
CA GLU A 370 18.00 -6.04 20.58
C GLU A 370 18.02 -4.71 19.82
N PHE A 371 18.25 -4.78 18.51
CA PHE A 371 18.28 -3.61 17.63
C PHE A 371 16.97 -2.83 17.67
N VAL A 372 15.84 -3.52 17.43
CA VAL A 372 14.52 -2.87 17.40
C VAL A 372 14.15 -2.34 18.77
N TYR A 373 14.38 -3.11 19.84
CA TYR A 373 14.11 -2.67 21.21
C TYR A 373 14.83 -1.37 21.54
N GLN A 374 16.13 -1.27 21.22
CA GLN A 374 16.90 -0.04 21.45
C GLN A 374 16.35 1.12 20.61
N LYS A 375 16.12 0.88 19.32
CA LYS A 375 15.64 1.89 18.36
C LYS A 375 14.30 2.50 18.75
N ILE A 376 13.32 1.67 19.13
CA ILE A 376 11.96 2.17 19.39
C ILE A 376 11.80 2.70 20.81
N ARG A 377 12.62 2.22 21.77
CA ARG A 377 12.57 2.69 23.16
C ARG A 377 12.81 4.18 23.29
N GLU A 378 13.70 4.74 22.47
CA GLU A 378 13.98 6.18 22.46
C GLU A 378 12.74 6.99 22.09
N HIS A 379 11.86 6.43 21.26
CA HIS A 379 10.66 7.10 20.74
C HIS A 379 9.41 6.86 21.61
N PHE A 380 9.23 5.65 22.14
CA PHE A 380 8.00 5.26 22.85
C PHE A 380 8.17 5.09 24.36
N GLY A 381 9.39 5.25 24.90
CA GLY A 381 9.66 5.12 26.33
C GLY A 381 9.68 3.66 26.80
N PRO A 382 9.00 3.29 27.91
CA PRO A 382 8.95 1.91 28.37
C PRO A 382 8.39 0.97 27.29
N ILE A 383 9.09 -0.14 27.06
CA ILE A 383 8.71 -1.19 26.11
C ILE A 383 8.53 -2.50 26.86
N SER A 384 7.45 -3.22 26.56
CA SER A 384 7.30 -4.64 26.88
C SER A 384 7.54 -5.49 25.65
N VAL A 385 8.23 -6.61 25.84
CA VAL A 385 8.51 -7.56 24.78
C VAL A 385 7.56 -8.75 24.87
N VAL A 386 6.98 -9.13 23.74
CA VAL A 386 6.07 -10.27 23.62
C VAL A 386 6.61 -11.22 22.56
N ILE A 387 6.86 -12.48 22.92
CA ILE A 387 7.35 -13.50 21.97
C ILE A 387 6.19 -14.40 21.57
N LEU A 388 5.88 -14.39 20.27
CA LEU A 388 4.81 -15.16 19.63
C LEU A 388 5.43 -16.26 18.76
N GLY A 389 4.80 -17.44 18.73
CA GLY A 389 5.25 -18.58 17.93
C GLY A 389 5.09 -19.92 18.65
N GLN A 390 5.01 -20.97 17.84
CA GLN A 390 4.67 -22.34 18.28
C GLN A 390 5.78 -23.02 19.10
N ASP A 391 7.05 -22.78 18.79
CA ASP A 391 8.20 -23.40 19.47
C ASP A 391 8.51 -22.67 20.80
N ARG A 392 7.94 -23.19 21.90
CA ARG A 392 8.09 -22.61 23.23
C ARG A 392 9.52 -22.68 23.77
N ASN A 393 10.31 -23.68 23.37
CA ASN A 393 11.70 -23.80 23.80
C ASN A 393 12.54 -22.71 23.15
N PHE A 394 12.31 -22.45 21.85
CA PHE A 394 12.90 -21.31 21.17
C PHE A 394 12.50 -19.98 21.83
N SER A 395 11.21 -19.78 22.14
CA SER A 395 10.75 -18.55 22.81
C SER A 395 11.44 -18.32 24.16
N ARG A 396 11.56 -19.35 25.00
CA ARG A 396 12.21 -19.24 26.32
C ARG A 396 13.70 -18.93 26.19
N LYS A 397 14.41 -19.66 25.32
CA LYS A 397 15.84 -19.44 25.07
C LYS A 397 16.11 -18.04 24.53
N LEU A 398 15.34 -17.59 23.54
CA LEU A 398 15.44 -16.24 23.00
C LEU A 398 15.26 -15.19 24.09
N LEU A 399 14.27 -15.42 24.97
CA LEU A 399 13.97 -14.49 26.04
C LEU A 399 15.07 -14.43 27.11
N GLU A 400 15.60 -15.59 27.50
CA GLU A 400 16.73 -15.71 28.41
C GLU A 400 17.92 -14.95 27.84
N GLU A 401 18.33 -15.22 26.60
CA GLU A 401 19.48 -14.56 25.96
C GLU A 401 19.28 -13.03 25.86
N PHE A 402 18.11 -12.58 25.43
CA PHE A 402 17.78 -11.16 25.35
C PHE A 402 17.80 -10.45 26.71
N THR A 403 17.31 -11.12 27.76
CA THR A 403 17.31 -10.53 29.12
C THR A 403 18.73 -10.41 29.68
N HIS A 404 19.66 -11.28 29.26
CA HIS A 404 21.07 -11.19 29.63
C HIS A 404 21.81 -10.07 28.87
N SER A 405 21.44 -9.80 27.61
CA SER A 405 22.13 -8.80 26.79
C SER A 405 21.70 -7.34 27.07
N ILE A 406 20.47 -7.13 27.55
CA ILE A 406 19.94 -5.79 27.78
C ILE A 406 20.17 -5.31 29.22
N LYS A 407 20.87 -4.17 29.38
CA LYS A 407 21.16 -3.53 30.68
C LYS A 407 19.90 -3.18 31.50
N LYS A 408 18.86 -2.66 30.83
CA LYS A 408 17.60 -2.24 31.47
C LYS A 408 16.51 -3.25 31.11
N LYS A 409 16.29 -4.22 31.99
CA LYS A 409 15.37 -5.34 31.78
C LYS A 409 13.94 -4.86 31.46
N PRO A 410 13.39 -5.20 30.28
CA PRO A 410 11.99 -4.94 29.97
C PRO A 410 11.08 -5.96 30.66
N ASN A 411 9.78 -5.64 30.70
CA ASN A 411 8.77 -6.66 30.98
C ASN A 411 8.65 -7.57 29.76
N VAL A 412 8.62 -8.86 29.99
CA VAL A 412 8.75 -9.87 28.95
C VAL A 412 7.66 -10.93 29.09
N TYR A 413 7.05 -11.30 27.96
CA TYR A 413 5.86 -12.11 27.95
C TYR A 413 5.89 -13.16 26.84
N ILE A 414 5.41 -14.36 27.17
CA ILE A 414 5.15 -15.44 26.22
C ILE A 414 3.67 -15.81 26.42
N PRO A 415 2.74 -15.30 25.60
CA PRO A 415 1.31 -15.56 25.78
C PRO A 415 1.00 -17.06 25.72
N VAL A 416 0.19 -17.54 26.66
CA VAL A 416 -0.31 -18.91 26.69
C VAL A 416 -1.81 -18.88 26.44
N PHE A 417 -2.24 -19.60 25.42
CA PHE A 417 -3.65 -19.72 25.05
C PHE A 417 -4.22 -21.00 25.66
N PRO A 418 -5.41 -20.95 26.29
CA PRO A 418 -6.16 -22.15 26.65
C PRO A 418 -6.37 -23.07 25.43
N GLU A 419 -6.47 -24.38 25.67
CA GLU A 419 -6.60 -25.39 24.60
C GLU A 419 -7.88 -25.21 23.76
N ASP A 420 -8.94 -24.67 24.37
CA ASP A 420 -10.24 -24.37 23.76
C ASP A 420 -10.37 -22.94 23.22
N SER A 421 -9.32 -22.12 23.34
CA SER A 421 -9.35 -20.73 22.88
C SER A 421 -9.45 -20.64 21.36
N LEU A 422 -10.27 -19.71 20.88
CA LEU A 422 -10.32 -19.35 19.46
C LEU A 422 -9.31 -18.25 19.12
N ALA A 423 -8.75 -17.59 20.13
CA ALA A 423 -7.60 -16.71 19.99
C ALA A 423 -6.30 -17.49 19.78
N ASP A 424 -5.40 -16.92 19.00
CA ASP A 424 -4.09 -17.48 18.71
C ASP A 424 -3.05 -16.37 18.57
N ASP A 425 -1.80 -16.72 18.24
CA ASP A 425 -0.73 -15.75 18.06
C ASP A 425 -1.07 -14.67 17.02
N GLN A 426 -1.79 -15.00 15.94
CA GLN A 426 -2.17 -14.07 14.87
C GLN A 426 -3.23 -13.07 15.33
N SER A 427 -4.31 -13.53 15.98
CA SER A 427 -5.33 -12.62 16.49
C SER A 427 -4.84 -11.82 17.68
N PHE A 428 -4.05 -12.43 18.58
CA PHE A 428 -3.41 -11.74 19.68
C PHE A 428 -2.45 -10.66 19.16
N GLY A 429 -1.54 -11.03 18.26
CA GLY A 429 -0.52 -10.12 17.75
C GLY A 429 -1.13 -8.93 17.02
N SER A 430 -2.11 -9.16 16.14
CA SER A 430 -2.78 -8.09 15.40
C SER A 430 -3.62 -7.15 16.27
N LEU A 431 -4.11 -7.60 17.44
CA LEU A 431 -4.95 -6.78 18.33
C LEU A 431 -4.19 -6.12 19.49
N VAL A 432 -3.02 -6.67 19.87
CA VAL A 432 -2.26 -6.27 21.06
C VAL A 432 -0.95 -5.55 20.74
N CYS A 433 -0.27 -5.95 19.66
CA CYS A 433 1.07 -5.41 19.38
C CYS A 433 1.00 -3.96 18.89
N ASP A 434 1.93 -3.14 19.37
CA ASP A 434 2.16 -1.79 18.88
C ASP A 434 3.30 -1.76 17.84
N SER A 435 4.19 -2.75 17.86
CA SER A 435 5.21 -2.99 16.83
C SER A 435 5.49 -4.48 16.71
N LEU A 436 5.96 -4.94 15.55
CA LEU A 436 6.15 -6.36 15.28
C LEU A 436 7.46 -6.62 14.53
N ILE A 437 8.16 -7.68 14.93
CA ILE A 437 9.32 -8.24 14.23
C ILE A 437 8.92 -9.58 13.62
N ILE A 438 9.02 -9.70 12.29
CA ILE A 438 8.82 -10.94 11.55
C ILE A 438 10.18 -11.57 11.29
N THR A 439 10.51 -12.65 12.00
CA THR A 439 11.84 -13.29 11.91
C THR A 439 11.98 -14.31 10.78
N ALA A 440 10.86 -14.74 10.18
CA ALA A 440 10.81 -15.62 9.03
C ALA A 440 9.89 -15.01 7.97
N SER A 441 10.49 -14.45 6.92
CA SER A 441 9.81 -13.67 5.88
C SER A 441 8.86 -14.50 5.02
N SER A 442 9.06 -15.81 4.99
CA SER A 442 8.15 -16.76 4.32
C SER A 442 6.88 -17.05 5.10
N SER A 443 6.75 -16.57 6.34
CA SER A 443 5.58 -16.80 7.19
C SER A 443 4.41 -15.91 6.78
N THR A 444 3.50 -16.43 5.95
CA THR A 444 2.23 -15.76 5.65
C THR A 444 1.39 -15.52 6.90
N TYR A 445 1.53 -16.37 7.92
CA TYR A 445 0.89 -16.20 9.22
C TYR A 445 1.31 -14.90 9.91
N ALA A 446 2.63 -14.62 9.95
CA ALA A 446 3.18 -13.40 10.51
C ALA A 446 2.87 -12.17 9.65
N TRP A 447 2.85 -12.35 8.32
CA TRP A 447 2.49 -11.28 7.39
C TRP A 447 1.06 -10.79 7.66
N TRP A 448 0.09 -11.70 7.77
CA TRP A 448 -1.29 -11.32 8.08
C TRP A 448 -1.45 -10.77 9.49
N MET A 449 -0.66 -11.25 10.46
CA MET A 449 -0.61 -10.64 11.79
C MET A 449 -0.23 -9.15 11.68
N ALA A 450 0.83 -8.82 10.94
CA ALA A 450 1.27 -7.44 10.71
C ALA A 450 0.25 -6.61 9.93
N TYR A 451 -0.28 -7.14 8.82
CA TYR A 451 -1.22 -6.44 7.95
C TYR A 451 -2.51 -6.04 8.68
N LEU A 452 -2.96 -6.86 9.63
CA LEU A 452 -4.17 -6.66 10.42
C LEU A 452 -3.95 -5.85 11.71
N MET A 453 -2.71 -5.44 12.01
CA MET A 453 -2.44 -4.58 13.18
C MET A 453 -3.23 -3.26 13.10
N ARG A 454 -3.73 -2.82 14.27
CA ARG A 454 -4.85 -1.89 14.48
C ARG A 454 -4.77 -0.48 13.87
N SER A 455 -3.76 -0.10 13.08
CA SER A 455 -3.64 1.27 12.56
C SER A 455 -2.86 1.47 11.25
N ALA A 456 -3.04 0.60 10.24
CA ALA A 456 -2.72 1.01 8.85
C ALA A 456 -3.66 2.13 8.29
N LYS A 457 -4.44 2.80 9.14
CA LYS A 457 -5.36 3.90 8.80
C LYS A 457 -4.97 5.27 9.38
N ASN A 458 -4.14 5.31 10.42
CA ASN A 458 -3.73 6.57 11.07
C ASN A 458 -2.20 6.59 11.17
N ALA A 459 -1.59 7.76 11.08
CA ALA A 459 -0.14 8.00 11.03
C ALA A 459 0.70 7.36 12.17
N SER A 460 0.06 6.78 13.18
CA SER A 460 0.65 5.89 14.19
C SER A 460 0.52 4.41 13.78
N ALA A 461 0.78 4.06 12.53
CA ALA A 461 0.86 2.67 12.10
C ALA A 461 1.98 1.98 12.89
N GLY A 462 1.68 0.84 13.53
CA GLY A 462 2.68 0.10 14.29
C GLY A 462 3.92 -0.20 13.44
N LEU A 463 5.12 0.01 13.98
CA LEU A 463 6.35 -0.24 13.23
C LEU A 463 6.50 -1.75 12.99
N ILE A 464 6.50 -2.14 11.72
CA ILE A 464 6.69 -3.53 11.31
C ILE A 464 8.11 -3.68 10.79
N PHE A 465 8.87 -4.58 11.38
CA PHE A 465 10.20 -4.97 10.96
C PHE A 465 10.15 -6.39 10.42
N TYR A 466 10.88 -6.68 9.35
CA TYR A 466 10.91 -8.03 8.77
C TYR A 466 12.32 -8.42 8.35
N ASN A 467 12.63 -9.72 8.47
CA ASN A 467 13.87 -10.27 7.95
C ASN A 467 13.91 -10.12 6.41
N SER A 468 14.86 -9.37 5.87
CA SER A 468 15.01 -9.22 4.41
C SER A 468 15.80 -10.36 3.76
N GLU A 469 16.28 -11.35 4.53
CA GLU A 469 16.83 -12.59 3.98
C GLU A 469 15.70 -13.49 3.48
N PHE A 470 15.44 -13.42 2.19
CA PHE A 470 14.46 -14.27 1.52
C PHE A 470 15.07 -15.59 1.05
N HIS A 471 14.28 -16.65 1.15
CA HIS A 471 14.52 -17.83 0.32
C HIS A 471 14.20 -17.50 -1.15
N SER A 472 14.85 -18.17 -2.10
CA SER A 472 14.79 -17.87 -3.55
C SER A 472 13.38 -17.77 -4.15
N SER A 473 12.39 -18.40 -3.51
CA SER A 473 10.98 -18.40 -3.89
C SER A 473 10.14 -17.26 -3.29
N PHE A 474 10.74 -16.39 -2.48
CA PHE A 474 10.09 -15.26 -1.80
C PHE A 474 10.72 -13.94 -2.25
N HIS A 475 9.88 -12.90 -2.41
CA HIS A 475 10.29 -11.61 -2.96
C HIS A 475 9.88 -10.47 -2.01
N TYR A 476 10.70 -9.43 -1.92
CA TYR A 476 10.46 -8.28 -1.03
C TYR A 476 9.15 -7.57 -1.32
N GLN A 477 8.68 -7.61 -2.57
CA GLN A 477 7.41 -6.98 -2.96
C GLN A 477 6.16 -7.68 -2.38
N ARG A 478 6.29 -8.68 -1.52
CA ARG A 478 5.17 -9.16 -0.68
C ARG A 478 4.90 -8.21 0.48
N PHE A 479 5.89 -7.43 0.90
CA PHE A 479 5.84 -6.57 2.08
C PHE A 479 5.42 -5.17 1.67
N LEU A 480 4.68 -4.49 2.56
CA LEU A 480 4.23 -3.14 2.27
C LEU A 480 5.43 -2.18 2.29
N PRO A 481 5.43 -1.12 1.46
CA PRO A 481 6.56 -0.19 1.37
C PRO A 481 6.88 0.57 2.66
N ASN A 482 5.95 0.61 3.61
CA ASN A 482 6.15 1.26 4.91
C ASN A 482 6.68 0.30 5.98
N TRP A 483 6.90 -0.97 5.66
CA TRP A 483 7.50 -1.94 6.57
C TRP A 483 9.03 -1.89 6.43
N ILE A 484 9.74 -2.17 7.51
CA ILE A 484 11.17 -1.90 7.64
C ILE A 484 11.95 -3.20 7.44
N PRO A 485 12.68 -3.38 6.32
CA PRO A 485 13.58 -4.51 6.13
C PRO A 485 14.78 -4.43 7.07
N ILE A 486 15.10 -5.56 7.70
CA ILE A 486 16.30 -5.73 8.52
C ILE A 486 16.98 -7.06 8.18
N LYS A 487 18.31 -7.10 8.19
CA LYS A 487 19.11 -8.33 7.99
C LYS A 487 20.24 -8.44 9.00
N LEU A 488 20.71 -9.65 9.21
CA LEU A 488 21.87 -9.91 10.06
C LEU A 488 23.14 -9.89 9.21
N LEU A 489 24.00 -8.89 9.44
CA LEU A 489 25.32 -8.78 8.82
C LEU A 489 26.40 -8.75 9.89
N ASN A 490 27.32 -9.72 9.81
CA ASN A 490 28.48 -9.83 10.70
C ASN A 490 28.09 -9.78 12.20
N GLY A 491 26.96 -10.41 12.56
CA GLY A 491 26.46 -10.44 13.95
C GLY A 491 25.71 -9.18 14.40
N SER A 492 25.50 -8.20 13.52
CA SER A 492 24.74 -6.97 13.80
C SER A 492 23.57 -6.82 12.85
N ILE A 493 22.51 -6.16 13.30
CA ILE A 493 21.36 -5.86 12.42
C ILE A 493 21.63 -4.60 11.64
N GLU A 494 21.52 -4.73 10.32
CA GLU A 494 21.46 -3.59 9.42
C GLU A 494 20.03 -3.41 8.95
N GLN A 495 19.50 -2.20 9.10
CA GLN A 495 18.31 -1.80 8.37
C GLN A 495 18.72 -1.60 6.92
N GLU A 496 18.08 -2.34 6.02
CA GLU A 496 18.26 -2.05 4.61
C GLU A 496 17.67 -0.67 4.35
N LYS A 497 18.48 0.21 3.78
CA LYS A 497 17.96 1.41 3.13
C LYS A 497 17.17 0.89 1.94
N GLU A 498 15.91 0.54 2.15
CA GLU A 498 14.98 0.46 1.03
C GLU A 498 15.08 1.81 0.32
N PHE A 499 15.23 1.76 -1.01
CA PHE A 499 15.07 2.92 -1.87
C PHE A 499 13.65 3.46 -1.59
N ILE A 500 13.53 4.40 -0.65
CA ILE A 500 12.26 5.04 -0.32
C ILE A 500 11.85 5.83 -1.56
N PHE A 501 11.02 5.23 -2.41
CA PHE A 501 10.37 5.88 -3.54
C PHE A 501 9.22 6.81 -3.10
N SER A 502 9.19 7.24 -1.83
CA SER A 502 8.26 8.24 -1.36
C SER A 502 8.98 9.55 -1.11
N LEU A 503 8.59 10.59 -1.87
CA LEU A 503 9.03 11.98 -1.70
C LEU A 503 8.92 12.46 -0.22
N THR A 504 8.05 11.83 0.58
CA THR A 504 7.88 12.13 2.01
C THR A 504 9.04 11.67 2.89
N GLY A 505 9.76 10.60 2.51
CA GLY A 505 10.91 10.10 3.27
C GLY A 505 12.18 10.95 3.09
N LEU A 506 12.36 11.52 1.90
CA LEU A 506 13.45 12.47 1.62
C LEU A 506 13.27 13.78 2.39
N LEU A 507 12.02 14.19 2.64
CA LEU A 507 11.71 15.40 3.41
C LEU A 507 11.96 15.21 4.92
N TRP A 508 11.79 14.00 5.46
CA TRP A 508 12.06 13.71 6.88
C TRP A 508 13.56 13.65 7.23
N THR A 509 14.43 13.58 6.23
CA THR A 509 15.90 13.64 6.42
C THR A 509 16.46 15.03 6.13
N LEU A 510 15.63 15.95 5.60
CA LEU A 510 16.00 17.33 5.25
C LEU A 510 15.36 18.39 6.17
N PHE A 511 14.56 17.97 7.16
CA PHE A 511 14.05 18.77 8.27
C PHE A 511 14.34 18.05 9.59
#